data_AF-A0A8X6HYS2-F1
#
_entry.id   AF-A0A8X6HYS2-F1
#
_cell.length_a   1.000
_cell.length_b   1.000
_cell.length_c   1.000
_cell.angle_alpha   90.00
_cell.angle_beta   90.00
_cell.angle_gamma   90.00
#
_symmetry.space_group_name_H-M   'P 1'
#
loop_
_entity.id
_entity.type
_entity.pdbx_description
1 polymer ?
#
loop_
_entity_poly.entity_id
_entity_poly.type
_entity_poly.pdbx_seq_one_letter_code
_entity_poly.pdbx_strand_id
1 'polypeptide(L)'
;MKELKDDLDESNCIIIPINASNHGNKKIYLIVVRNFRPYVGVQVKNLDLQDQPGEISDINVEYLNQVLTDNNLTTKVVPFCGDNDNVNFRGAARRGTNNASTKLQ
;
A
#
# COMPACT_ATOMS: atom_id res chain seq x y z
N MET A 1 15.65 9.30 3.16
CA MET A 1 15.01 9.38 1.83
C MET A 1 15.93 8.94 0.69
N LYS A 2 17.17 9.43 0.58
CA LYS A 2 18.09 9.02 -0.52
C LYS A 2 18.30 7.51 -0.61
N GLU A 3 18.57 6.86 0.52
CA GLU A 3 18.78 5.41 0.61
C GLU A 3 17.55 4.56 0.23
N LEU A 4 16.32 5.03 0.49
CA LEU A 4 15.10 4.32 0.08
C LEU A 4 14.91 4.40 -1.43
N LYS A 5 15.15 5.58 -2.01
CA LYS A 5 14.98 5.79 -3.45
C LYS A 5 16.00 4.97 -4.24
N ASP A 6 17.26 4.97 -3.80
CA ASP A 6 18.32 4.16 -4.40
C ASP A 6 17.97 2.66 -4.33
N ASP A 7 17.49 2.18 -3.18
CA ASP A 7 17.04 0.79 -3.02
C ASP A 7 15.87 0.42 -3.92
N LEU A 8 14.91 1.33 -4.09
CA LEU A 8 13.77 1.12 -4.97
C LEU A 8 14.24 1.06 -6.41
N ASP A 9 15.08 1.99 -6.87
CA ASP A 9 15.60 2.07 -8.23
C ASP A 9 16.36 0.80 -8.64
N GLU A 10 17.13 0.20 -7.74
CA GLU A 10 17.84 -1.06 -7.99
C GLU A 10 16.97 -2.32 -7.90
N SER A 11 15.72 -2.20 -7.44
CA SER A 11 14.82 -3.34 -7.24
C SER A 11 13.90 -3.55 -8.44
N ASN A 12 13.98 -4.75 -9.03
CA ASN A 12 13.12 -5.14 -10.16
C ASN A 12 11.68 -5.48 -9.75
N CYS A 13 11.50 -6.04 -8.55
CA CYS A 13 10.20 -6.41 -8.00
C CYS A 13 10.08 -5.85 -6.59
N ILE A 14 8.94 -5.22 -6.29
CA ILE A 14 8.64 -4.64 -4.98
C ILE A 14 7.25 -5.07 -4.56
N ILE A 15 7.05 -5.37 -3.29
CA ILE A 15 5.76 -5.67 -2.71
C ILE A 15 5.31 -4.42 -1.95
N ILE A 16 4.04 -4.05 -2.08
CA ILE A 16 3.48 -2.90 -1.36
C ILE A 16 2.40 -3.39 -0.40
N PRO A 17 2.80 -3.76 0.84
CA PRO A 17 1.83 -3.97 1.90
C PRO A 17 1.25 -2.64 2.38
N ILE A 18 -0.05 -2.64 2.65
CA ILE A 18 -0.76 -1.53 3.29
C ILE A 18 -1.34 -2.01 4.61
N ASN A 19 -1.14 -1.21 5.65
CA ASN A 19 -1.72 -1.43 6.97
C ASN A 19 -2.57 -0.21 7.36
N ALA A 20 -3.67 -0.44 8.08
CA ALA A 20 -4.55 0.58 8.59
C ALA A 20 -4.81 0.36 10.08
N SER A 21 -4.58 1.40 10.88
CA SER A 21 -4.85 1.40 12.33
C SER A 21 -5.97 2.37 12.68
N ASN A 22 -6.74 2.02 13.71
CA ASN A 22 -7.85 2.83 14.20
C ASN A 22 -7.36 3.81 15.25
N HIS A 23 -7.58 5.11 15.02
CA HIS A 23 -7.30 6.15 16.00
C HIS A 23 -8.51 7.07 16.16
N GLY A 24 -9.44 6.68 17.04
CA GLY A 24 -10.71 7.37 17.22
C GLY A 24 -11.57 7.31 15.95
N ASN A 25 -11.91 8.47 15.40
CA ASN A 25 -12.66 8.60 14.15
C ASN A 25 -11.77 8.66 12.90
N LYS A 26 -10.44 8.61 13.05
CA LYS A 26 -9.48 8.62 11.95
C LYS A 26 -8.87 7.23 11.75
N LYS A 27 -8.45 6.98 10.52
CA LYS A 27 -7.68 5.80 10.15
C LYS A 27 -6.28 6.23 9.79
N ILE A 28 -5.27 5.67 10.43
CA ILE A 28 -3.88 5.93 10.10
C ILE A 28 -3.43 4.81 9.17
N TYR A 29 -3.03 5.18 7.95
CA TYR A 29 -2.56 4.26 6.94
C TYR A 29 -1.05 4.32 6.83
N LEU A 30 -0.43 3.15 6.93
CA LEU A 30 0.99 2.94 6.69
C LEU A 30 1.14 2.13 5.40
N ILE A 31 1.80 2.72 4.40
CA ILE A 31 2.27 1.99 3.23
C ILE A 31 3.73 1.64 3.49
N VAL A 32 4.03 0.35 3.41
CA VAL A 32 5.39 -0.15 3.45
C VAL A 32 5.78 -0.63 2.06
N VAL A 33 7.08 -0.66 1.81
CA VAL A 33 7.64 -1.31 0.64
C VAL A 33 8.59 -2.41 1.08
N ARG A 34 8.44 -3.56 0.44
CA ARG A 34 9.29 -4.72 0.65
C ARG A 34 9.95 -5.09 -0.66
N ASN A 35 11.26 -5.05 -0.69
CA ASN A 35 12.07 -5.42 -1.85
C ASN A 35 13.09 -6.50 -1.47
N PHE A 36 13.60 -7.20 -2.48
CA PHE A 36 14.63 -8.21 -2.32
C PHE A 36 15.88 -7.78 -3.09
N ARG A 37 17.02 -7.74 -2.41
CA ARG A 37 18.33 -7.52 -3.02
C ARG A 37 19.20 -8.76 -2.78
N PRO A 38 19.81 -9.37 -3.81
CA PRO A 38 20.52 -10.65 -3.67
C PRO A 38 21.61 -10.68 -2.58
N TYR A 39 22.31 -9.56 -2.38
CA TYR A 39 23.44 -9.46 -1.45
C TYR A 39 23.08 -8.84 -0.08
N VAL A 40 21.88 -8.28 0.05
CA VAL A 40 21.40 -7.61 1.28
C VAL A 40 20.23 -8.39 1.91
N GLY A 41 19.58 -9.25 1.12
CA GLY A 41 18.38 -9.98 1.50
C GLY A 41 17.11 -9.16 1.30
N VAL A 42 16.07 -9.55 2.05
CA VAL A 42 14.79 -8.85 2.07
C VAL A 42 14.92 -7.58 2.92
N GLN A 43 14.48 -6.46 2.37
CA GLN A 43 14.39 -5.19 3.07
C GLN A 43 12.92 -4.77 3.18
N VAL A 44 12.56 -4.16 4.31
CA VAL A 44 11.21 -3.62 4.56
C VAL A 44 11.40 -2.20 5.06
N LYS A 45 10.82 -1.24 4.35
CA LYS A 45 10.94 0.19 4.67
C LYS A 45 9.57 0.85 4.62
N ASN A 46 9.36 1.86 5.44
CA ASN A 46 8.15 2.69 5.38
C ASN A 46 8.23 3.56 4.12
N LEU A 47 7.17 3.53 3.31
CA LEU A 47 7.06 4.33 2.10
C LEU A 47 6.29 5.62 2.38
N ASP A 48 5.13 5.51 3.02
CA ASP A 48 4.34 6.67 3.41
C ASP A 48 3.43 6.39 4.61
N LEU A 49 3.07 7.44 5.35
CA LEU A 49 2.21 7.38 6.52
C LEU A 49 1.25 8.59 6.51
N GLN A 50 -0.05 8.33 6.38
CA GLN A 50 -1.05 9.38 6.29
C GLN A 50 -2.34 9.00 7.04
N ASP A 51 -3.02 9.99 7.63
CA ASP A 51 -4.38 9.80 8.12
C ASP A 51 -5.42 9.95 7.00
N GLN A 52 -6.44 9.09 7.05
CA GLN A 52 -7.55 9.07 6.11
C GLN A 52 -8.88 9.17 6.88
N PRO A 53 -9.92 9.75 6.25
CA PRO A 53 -11.21 9.99 6.90
C PRO A 53 -12.01 8.70 7.18
N GLY A 54 -11.59 7.55 6.67
CA GLY A 54 -12.27 6.27 6.88
C GLY A 54 -11.57 5.10 6.19
N GLU A 55 -12.21 3.94 6.21
CA GLU A 55 -11.68 2.68 5.68
C GLU A 55 -12.62 2.06 4.66
N ILE A 56 -12.50 2.53 3.42
CA ILE A 56 -13.24 2.00 2.27
C ILE A 56 -12.27 1.74 1.12
N SER A 57 -12.58 0.76 0.27
CA SER A 57 -11.67 0.36 -0.81
C SER A 57 -11.31 1.49 -1.76
N ASP A 58 -12.20 2.45 -2.01
CA ASP A 58 -11.91 3.62 -2.85
C ASP A 58 -10.80 4.50 -2.25
N ILE A 59 -10.90 4.84 -0.95
CA ILE A 59 -9.88 5.62 -0.24
C ILE A 59 -8.53 4.90 -0.28
N ASN A 60 -8.53 3.57 -0.10
CA ASN A 60 -7.29 2.80 -0.10
C ASN A 60 -6.63 2.77 -1.47
N VAL A 61 -7.42 2.58 -2.53
CA VAL A 61 -6.94 2.53 -3.90
C VAL A 61 -6.45 3.89 -4.36
N GLU A 62 -7.18 4.96 -4.02
CA GLU A 62 -6.78 6.34 -4.35
C GLU A 62 -5.48 6.73 -3.64
N TYR A 63 -5.39 6.48 -2.34
CA TYR A 63 -4.16 6.74 -1.58
C TYR A 63 -2.97 5.90 -2.10
N LEU A 64 -3.19 4.62 -2.39
CA LEU A 64 -2.14 3.76 -2.96
C LEU A 64 -1.68 4.27 -4.33
N ASN A 65 -2.60 4.62 -5.23
CA ASN A 65 -2.27 5.14 -6.55
C ASN A 65 -1.51 6.45 -6.48
N GLN A 66 -1.87 7.33 -5.54
CA GLN A 66 -1.15 8.56 -5.28
C GLN A 66 0.29 8.27 -4.86
N VAL A 67 0.49 7.44 -3.85
CA VAL A 67 1.83 7.09 -3.34
C VAL A 67 2.68 6.38 -4.39
N LEU A 68 2.09 5.49 -5.19
CA LEU A 68 2.80 4.83 -6.29
C LEU A 68 3.21 5.82 -7.39
N THR A 69 2.34 6.76 -7.74
CA THR A 69 2.62 7.78 -8.76
C THR A 69 3.70 8.75 -8.29
N ASP A 70 3.59 9.27 -7.06
CA ASP A 70 4.53 10.23 -6.48
C ASP A 70 5.95 9.63 -6.36
N ASN A 71 6.06 8.31 -6.23
CA ASN A 71 7.32 7.58 -6.12
C ASN A 71 7.78 6.92 -7.43
N ASN A 72 7.07 7.10 -8.55
CA ASN A 72 7.35 6.45 -9.85
C ASN A 72 7.42 4.91 -9.78
N LEU A 73 6.52 4.29 -9.01
CA LEU A 73 6.49 2.84 -8.77
C LEU A 73 5.42 2.10 -9.58
N THR A 74 4.61 2.81 -10.36
CA THR A 74 3.49 2.25 -11.14
C THR A 74 3.92 1.23 -12.21
N THR A 75 5.17 1.28 -12.66
CA THR A 75 5.72 0.37 -13.69
C THR A 75 6.42 -0.86 -13.10
N LYS A 76 6.61 -0.91 -11.77
CA LYS A 76 7.23 -2.05 -11.10
C LYS A 76 6.18 -3.11 -10.78
N VAL A 77 6.58 -4.38 -10.74
CA VAL A 77 5.66 -5.47 -10.39
C VAL A 77 5.29 -5.32 -8.91
N VAL A 78 4.05 -4.90 -8.64
CA VAL A 78 3.52 -4.67 -7.29
C VAL A 78 2.39 -5.68 -6.99
N PRO A 79 2.66 -6.78 -6.26
CA PRO A 79 1.59 -7.48 -5.57
C PRO A 79 1.12 -6.61 -4.39
N PHE A 80 -0.15 -6.23 -4.44
CA PHE A 80 -0.83 -5.54 -3.35
C PHE A 80 -1.15 -6.52 -2.21
N CYS A 81 -0.86 -6.11 -0.97
CA CYS A 81 -1.18 -6.90 0.22
C CYS A 81 -1.85 -6.00 1.26
N GLY A 82 -3.17 -6.13 1.42
CA GLY A 82 -3.93 -5.47 2.48
C GLY A 82 -4.12 -6.40 3.68
N ASP A 83 -3.78 -5.92 4.87
CA ASP A 83 -3.86 -6.68 6.14
C ASP A 83 -5.30 -7.11 6.48
N ASN A 84 -6.27 -6.19 6.45
CA ASN A 84 -7.61 -6.46 6.97
C ASN A 84 -8.72 -6.56 5.89
N ASP A 85 -9.82 -7.23 6.26
CA ASP A 85 -11.00 -7.41 5.41
C ASP A 85 -11.61 -6.08 4.94
N ASN A 86 -11.52 -5.00 5.72
CA ASN A 86 -12.06 -3.71 5.32
C ASN A 86 -11.22 -3.05 4.24
N VAL A 87 -9.91 -3.25 4.28
CA VAL A 87 -8.97 -2.74 3.29
C VAL A 87 -9.26 -3.35 1.92
N ASN A 88 -9.57 -4.64 1.91
CA ASN A 88 -9.86 -5.40 0.69
C ASN A 88 -11.34 -5.31 0.27
N PHE A 89 -12.28 -5.50 1.19
CA PHE A 89 -13.70 -5.78 0.90
C PHE A 89 -14.71 -4.82 1.55
N ARG A 90 -14.25 -3.87 2.38
CA ARG A 90 -15.05 -2.97 3.23
C ARG A 90 -15.70 -3.68 4.43
N GLY A 91 -15.97 -2.91 5.50
CA GLY A 91 -16.64 -3.35 6.76
C GLY A 91 -17.82 -4.29 6.61
N ALA A 92 -18.13 -5.03 7.69
CA ALA A 92 -19.20 -6.03 7.79
C ALA A 92 -20.58 -5.59 7.22
N ALA A 93 -20.84 -4.29 7.11
CA ALA A 93 -22.06 -3.71 6.53
C ALA A 93 -22.05 -3.56 4.98
N ARG A 94 -21.18 -4.29 4.25
CA ARG A 94 -21.04 -4.10 2.79
C ARG A 94 -22.34 -4.46 2.02
N ARG A 95 -22.60 -3.69 0.94
CA ARG A 95 -23.68 -3.94 -0.04
C ARG A 95 -23.20 -4.06 -1.50
N GLY A 96 -21.89 -3.91 -1.76
CA GLY A 96 -21.32 -3.93 -3.13
C GLY A 96 -20.55 -5.21 -3.46
N THR A 97 -20.30 -5.45 -4.76
CA THR A 97 -19.63 -6.65 -5.28
C THR A 97 -18.11 -6.53 -5.47
N ASN A 98 -17.56 -5.32 -5.56
CA ASN A 98 -16.15 -5.09 -5.95
C ASN A 98 -15.21 -4.92 -4.75
N ASN A 99 -13.95 -5.34 -4.88
CA ASN A 99 -12.91 -5.29 -3.85
C ASN A 99 -11.69 -4.47 -4.33
N ALA A 100 -10.73 -4.17 -3.44
CA ALA A 100 -9.52 -3.42 -3.80
C ALA A 100 -8.69 -4.12 -4.89
N SER A 101 -8.58 -5.45 -4.84
CA SER A 101 -7.84 -6.22 -5.86
C SER A 101 -8.45 -6.09 -7.26
N THR A 102 -9.78 -6.02 -7.40
CA THR A 102 -10.47 -5.85 -8.69
C THR A 102 -10.33 -4.42 -9.23
N LYS A 103 -10.03 -3.44 -8.38
CA LYS A 103 -9.86 -2.03 -8.75
C LYS A 103 -8.41 -1.64 -9.05
N LEU A 104 -7.45 -2.47 -8.64
CA LEU A 104 -6.02 -2.28 -8.85
C LEU A 104 -5.48 -3.02 -10.08
N GLN A 105 -6.32 -3.84 -10.73
CA GLN A 105 -6.04 -4.46 -12.04
C GLN A 105 -6.33 -3.47 -13.16
#